data_AF-A0A2D5ZBT7-F1
#
_entry.id   AF-A0A2D5ZBT7-F1
#
_cell.length_a   1.000
_cell.length_b   1.000
_cell.length_c   1.000
_cell.angle_alpha   90.00
_cell.angle_beta   90.00
_cell.angle_gamma   90.00
#
_symmetry.space_group_name_H-M   'P 1'
#
loop_
_entity.id
_entity.type
_entity.pdbx_description
1 polymer ?
#
loop_
_entity_poly.entity_id
_entity_poly.type
_entity_poly.pdbx_seq_one_letter_code
_entity_poly.pdbx_strand_id
1 'polypeptide(L)'
;MRHLSSPSRVPLAVPLAVLLAIPAAVAGQAPPVDKSAYSLFNPTPREHMRELSADRPDGTESPITVDAGHLQVELSFFDYVHDDDGAAHVDAWTVFDTNLKLGLNPSTDVQFVFQAFTEEKTTVAGASDHTVEGFSDVQVRLKVNLWGNDGEPDAPTLLGAATAVGVMPFVKIPTGTSVSNDHVEGGLIAMLGWDLGETWGLGFMVEGDAVYDDDDGDYDFEFVHTAVIGFDVVGPLGAYLEYIGILSTDSADEYQPLISGGLTYALGPDLVFDIGMRVGLDQSAEDVAAFVGLTFRY
;
A
#
# COMPACT_ATOMS: atom_id res chain seq x y z
N MET A 1 11.33 -47.39 44.75
CA MET A 1 11.66 -46.13 45.46
C MET A 1 12.33 -45.23 44.44
N ARG A 2 11.55 -44.39 43.74
CA ARG A 2 11.28 -42.95 44.02
C ARG A 2 12.50 -42.05 43.75
N HIS A 3 12.42 -41.29 42.67
CA HIS A 3 12.39 -39.80 42.59
C HIS A 3 12.36 -39.41 41.09
N LEU A 4 11.30 -38.81 40.50
CA LEU A 4 10.73 -37.44 40.64
C LEU A 4 11.83 -36.36 40.56
N SER A 5 11.79 -35.31 39.73
CA SER A 5 10.68 -34.61 39.05
C SER A 5 11.25 -33.48 38.16
N SER A 6 10.51 -33.11 37.11
CA SER A 6 10.58 -31.79 36.45
C SER A 6 10.22 -30.66 37.42
N PRO A 7 10.77 -29.45 37.21
CA PRO A 7 9.91 -28.27 37.02
C PRO A 7 10.53 -27.33 35.95
N SER A 8 9.91 -26.29 35.39
CA SER A 8 8.54 -25.79 35.24
C SER A 8 8.72 -24.48 34.44
N ARG A 9 7.83 -24.18 33.50
CA ARG A 9 7.88 -23.00 32.63
C ARG A 9 7.78 -21.70 33.44
N VAL A 10 8.61 -20.71 33.09
CA VAL A 10 8.52 -19.34 33.58
C VAL A 10 7.45 -18.61 32.75
N PRO A 11 6.42 -17.98 33.35
CA PRO A 11 5.53 -17.09 32.62
C PRO A 11 6.14 -15.69 32.57
N LEU A 12 6.38 -15.17 31.37
CA LEU A 12 6.73 -13.77 31.13
C LEU A 12 5.42 -12.96 31.17
N ALA A 13 5.21 -12.21 32.25
CA ALA A 13 4.07 -11.32 32.39
C ALA A 13 4.37 -9.99 31.67
N VAL A 14 3.62 -9.72 30.59
CA VAL A 14 3.59 -8.41 29.92
C VAL A 14 2.60 -7.52 30.68
N PRO A 15 2.98 -6.33 31.17
CA PRO A 15 2.02 -5.44 31.81
C PRO A 15 1.13 -4.77 30.76
N LEU A 16 -0.17 -5.04 30.86
CA LEU A 16 -1.23 -4.36 30.11
C LEU A 16 -1.38 -2.93 30.66
N ALA A 17 -0.91 -1.93 29.92
CA ALA A 17 -1.15 -0.53 30.24
C ALA A 17 -2.59 -0.16 29.83
N VAL A 18 -3.43 0.13 30.82
CA VAL A 18 -4.78 0.67 30.60
C VAL A 18 -4.63 2.18 30.38
N LEU A 19 -4.79 2.62 29.14
CA LEU A 19 -4.86 4.04 28.79
C LEU A 19 -6.28 4.56 29.08
N LEU A 20 -6.39 5.53 29.98
CA LEU A 20 -7.64 6.24 30.25
C LEU A 20 -7.93 7.20 29.08
N ALA A 21 -8.95 6.91 28.29
CA ALA A 21 -9.45 7.81 27.25
C ALA A 21 -10.08 9.06 27.88
N ILE A 22 -9.58 10.24 27.52
CA ILE A 22 -10.23 11.52 27.78
C ILE A 22 -11.19 11.76 26.60
N PRO A 23 -12.50 12.00 26.81
CA PRO A 23 -13.39 12.28 25.70
C PRO A 23 -13.06 13.66 25.09
N ALA A 24 -12.54 13.66 23.87
CA ALA A 24 -12.46 14.85 23.04
C ALA A 24 -13.87 15.24 22.57
N ALA A 25 -14.14 16.55 22.54
CA ALA A 25 -15.40 17.08 22.07
C ALA A 25 -15.48 16.95 20.55
N VAL A 26 -16.45 16.17 20.06
CA VAL A 26 -16.75 16.04 18.62
C VAL A 26 -17.12 17.42 18.08
N ALA A 27 -16.22 18.02 17.29
CA ALA A 27 -16.56 19.16 16.46
C ALA A 27 -17.50 18.66 15.35
N GLY A 28 -18.70 19.23 15.25
CA GLY A 28 -19.68 18.82 14.24
C GLY A 28 -19.15 19.07 12.83
N GLN A 29 -19.05 18.01 12.01
CA GLN A 29 -18.73 18.10 10.59
C GLN A 29 -19.74 19.01 9.88
N ALA A 30 -19.25 19.85 8.97
CA ALA A 30 -20.09 20.65 8.08
C ALA A 30 -21.00 19.73 7.25
N PRO A 31 -22.22 20.17 6.87
CA PRO A 31 -23.10 19.34 6.05
C PRO A 31 -22.40 18.94 4.75
N PRO A 32 -22.60 17.69 4.29
CA PRO A 32 -21.94 17.20 3.08
C PRO A 32 -22.29 18.08 1.89
N VAL A 33 -21.25 18.48 1.15
CA VAL A 33 -21.37 19.29 -0.06
C VAL A 33 -21.68 18.36 -1.22
N ASP A 34 -22.70 18.68 -2.01
CA ASP A 34 -22.99 17.94 -3.25
C ASP A 34 -21.88 18.21 -4.27
N LYS A 35 -21.06 17.19 -4.53
CA LYS A 35 -19.94 17.23 -5.48
C LYS A 35 -20.31 16.74 -6.88
N SER A 36 -21.56 16.31 -7.13
CA SER A 36 -21.97 15.65 -8.39
C SER A 36 -21.75 16.48 -9.65
N ALA A 37 -21.64 17.81 -9.52
CA ALA A 37 -21.36 18.72 -10.62
C ALA A 37 -19.87 18.79 -11.02
N TYR A 38 -18.95 18.34 -10.17
CA TYR A 38 -17.51 18.42 -10.42
C TYR A 38 -17.03 17.27 -11.30
N SER A 39 -16.02 17.55 -12.13
CA SER A 39 -15.43 16.61 -13.09
C SER A 39 -14.00 17.04 -13.41
N LEU A 40 -13.29 16.25 -14.21
CA LEU A 40 -11.97 16.59 -14.73
C LEU A 40 -11.88 18.02 -15.31
N PHE A 41 -12.95 18.51 -15.95
CA PHE A 41 -12.99 19.84 -16.58
C PHE A 41 -13.79 20.89 -15.80
N ASN A 42 -14.34 20.51 -14.64
CA ASN A 42 -14.99 21.38 -13.69
C ASN A 42 -14.49 21.00 -12.28
N PRO A 43 -13.25 21.40 -11.92
CA PRO A 43 -12.56 20.87 -10.75
C PRO A 43 -13.30 21.20 -9.45
N THR A 44 -13.17 20.32 -8.46
CA THR A 44 -13.66 20.57 -7.10
C THR A 44 -12.95 21.80 -6.53
N PRO A 45 -13.66 22.83 -6.02
CA PRO A 45 -13.03 23.96 -5.35
C PRO A 45 -12.23 23.51 -4.13
N ARG A 46 -11.11 24.18 -3.84
CA ARG A 46 -10.17 23.78 -2.78
C ARG A 46 -10.82 23.67 -1.41
N GLU A 47 -11.77 24.55 -1.10
CA GLU A 47 -12.55 24.56 0.14
C GLU A 47 -13.51 23.37 0.29
N HIS A 48 -13.70 22.60 -0.79
CA HIS A 48 -14.53 21.39 -0.83
C HIS A 48 -13.70 20.12 -1.05
N MET A 49 -12.39 20.23 -1.21
CA MET A 49 -11.52 19.07 -1.33
C MET A 49 -11.48 18.27 -0.02
N ARG A 50 -11.32 16.96 -0.16
CA ARG A 50 -11.12 16.04 0.96
C ARG A 50 -9.73 16.22 1.55
N GLU A 51 -9.53 15.64 2.72
CA GLU A 51 -8.17 15.43 3.23
C GLU A 51 -7.35 14.59 2.25
N LEU A 52 -6.02 14.74 2.31
CA LEU A 52 -5.11 13.99 1.47
C LEU A 52 -5.14 12.52 1.91
N SER A 53 -5.44 11.62 0.97
CA SER A 53 -5.34 10.18 1.18
C SER A 53 -4.38 9.61 0.15
N ALA A 54 -3.20 9.20 0.65
CA ALA A 54 -2.17 8.55 -0.14
C ALA A 54 -2.40 7.04 -0.16
N ASP A 55 -1.91 6.36 -1.19
CA ASP A 55 -1.79 4.90 -1.22
C ASP A 55 -0.42 4.45 -0.64
N ARG A 56 0.52 5.39 -0.48
CA ARG A 56 1.80 5.23 0.22
C ARG A 56 1.73 5.76 1.67
N PRO A 57 2.62 5.34 2.59
CA PRO A 57 3.78 4.44 2.42
C PRO A 57 3.54 2.94 2.54
N ASP A 58 2.39 2.49 3.03
CA ASP A 58 2.10 1.07 3.14
C ASP A 58 1.73 0.46 1.77
N GLY A 59 1.57 -0.86 1.72
CA GLY A 59 1.14 -1.58 0.51
C GLY A 59 -0.39 -1.63 0.34
N THR A 60 -1.17 -1.15 1.31
CA THR A 60 -2.63 -1.21 1.28
C THR A 60 -3.19 0.01 0.56
N GLU A 61 -3.78 -0.22 -0.61
CA GLU A 61 -4.41 0.85 -1.39
C GLU A 61 -5.60 1.48 -0.63
N SER A 62 -5.69 2.81 -0.62
CA SER A 62 -6.81 3.52 0.02
C SER A 62 -8.05 3.49 -0.86
N PRO A 63 -9.27 3.29 -0.31
CA PRO A 63 -10.51 3.40 -1.09
C PRO A 63 -10.87 4.85 -1.45
N ILE A 64 -10.16 5.85 -0.92
CA ILE A 64 -10.50 7.27 -1.11
C ILE A 64 -9.88 7.78 -2.42
N THR A 65 -10.69 8.43 -3.25
CA THR A 65 -10.24 8.95 -4.55
C THR A 65 -9.75 10.39 -4.47
N VAL A 66 -8.87 10.74 -5.42
CA VAL A 66 -8.50 12.15 -5.66
C VAL A 66 -9.73 12.94 -6.09
N ASP A 67 -9.89 14.17 -5.57
CA ASP A 67 -10.98 15.06 -5.97
C ASP A 67 -10.93 15.39 -7.48
N ALA A 68 -12.10 15.54 -8.08
CA ALA A 68 -12.25 15.78 -9.50
C ALA A 68 -11.41 16.98 -9.99
N GLY A 69 -10.62 16.77 -11.03
CA GLY A 69 -9.77 17.79 -11.65
C GLY A 69 -8.44 18.07 -10.94
N HIS A 70 -8.11 17.35 -9.87
CA HIS A 70 -6.83 17.47 -9.16
C HIS A 70 -5.87 16.33 -9.47
N LEU A 71 -4.59 16.64 -9.36
CA LEU A 71 -3.48 15.70 -9.52
C LEU A 71 -2.86 15.40 -8.16
N GLN A 72 -2.65 14.13 -7.86
CA GLN A 72 -1.83 13.68 -6.76
C GLN A 72 -0.65 12.89 -7.32
N VAL A 73 0.52 13.11 -6.74
CA VAL A 73 1.76 12.43 -7.12
C VAL A 73 2.34 11.82 -5.86
N GLU A 74 2.51 10.52 -5.89
CA GLU A 74 3.16 9.74 -4.83
C GLU A 74 4.46 9.19 -5.41
N LEU A 75 5.56 9.36 -4.69
CA LEU A 75 6.91 9.13 -5.23
C LEU A 75 7.83 8.55 -4.16
N SER A 76 8.46 7.42 -4.41
CA SER A 76 9.72 7.05 -3.74
C SER A 76 10.88 7.76 -4.42
N PHE A 77 11.65 8.54 -3.67
CA PHE A 77 12.94 9.01 -4.18
C PHE A 77 13.90 7.85 -4.40
N PHE A 78 13.79 6.86 -3.53
CA PHE A 78 14.69 5.73 -3.44
C PHE A 78 13.96 4.56 -2.80
N ASP A 79 14.08 3.40 -3.43
CA ASP A 79 13.70 2.10 -2.93
C ASP A 79 14.90 1.16 -3.03
N TYR A 80 15.04 0.29 -2.05
CA TYR A 80 16.05 -0.75 -2.01
C TYR A 80 15.41 -2.05 -1.56
N VAL A 81 15.63 -3.10 -2.32
CA VAL A 81 15.23 -4.47 -1.99
C VAL A 81 16.49 -5.34 -1.93
N HIS A 82 16.53 -6.20 -0.92
CA HIS A 82 17.52 -7.25 -0.77
C HIS A 82 16.80 -8.57 -0.49
N ASP A 83 17.22 -9.61 -1.20
CA ASP A 83 16.74 -10.97 -1.01
C ASP A 83 17.88 -11.99 -1.16
N ASP A 84 17.94 -13.02 -0.32
CA ASP A 84 18.96 -14.08 -0.32
C ASP A 84 18.34 -15.44 0.03
N ASP A 85 18.15 -16.29 -0.99
CA ASP A 85 17.61 -17.64 -0.84
C ASP A 85 18.69 -18.70 -0.49
N GLY A 86 19.94 -18.26 -0.31
CA GLY A 86 21.13 -19.08 -0.04
C GLY A 86 21.80 -19.66 -1.30
N ALA A 87 21.13 -19.69 -2.44
CA ALA A 87 21.68 -20.08 -3.75
C ALA A 87 22.03 -18.86 -4.61
N ALA A 88 21.20 -17.83 -4.54
CA ALA A 88 21.33 -16.54 -5.18
C ALA A 88 21.00 -15.42 -4.17
N HIS A 89 21.58 -14.24 -4.38
CA HIS A 89 21.03 -13.03 -3.78
C HIS A 89 20.75 -11.99 -4.86
N VAL A 90 19.72 -11.20 -4.61
CA VAL A 90 19.25 -10.11 -5.45
C VAL A 90 19.36 -8.81 -4.67
N ASP A 91 19.97 -7.81 -5.30
CA ASP A 91 19.94 -6.42 -4.84
C ASP A 91 19.25 -5.58 -5.91
N ALA A 92 18.17 -4.89 -5.56
CA ALA A 92 17.47 -3.99 -6.48
C ALA A 92 17.43 -2.56 -5.93
N TRP A 93 17.76 -1.59 -6.77
CA TRP A 93 17.63 -0.17 -6.46
C TRP A 93 16.67 0.49 -7.43
N THR A 94 15.66 1.16 -6.88
CA THR A 94 14.68 1.90 -7.68
C THR A 94 14.77 3.39 -7.38
N VAL A 95 14.76 4.20 -8.44
CA VAL A 95 14.71 5.66 -8.37
C VAL A 95 13.43 6.14 -9.01
N PHE A 96 12.67 6.95 -8.26
CA PHE A 96 11.39 7.51 -8.69
C PHE A 96 10.36 6.44 -9.06
N ASP A 97 10.10 5.52 -8.13
CA ASP A 97 8.85 4.75 -8.12
C ASP A 97 7.69 5.72 -7.90
N THR A 98 6.83 5.86 -8.90
CA THR A 98 5.88 6.95 -9.04
C THR A 98 4.48 6.43 -9.26
N ASN A 99 3.51 6.95 -8.50
CA ASN A 99 2.07 6.84 -8.77
C ASN A 99 1.49 8.24 -9.09
N LEU A 100 1.07 8.46 -10.32
CA LEU A 100 0.37 9.67 -10.76
C LEU A 100 -1.14 9.43 -10.77
N LYS A 101 -1.89 10.19 -9.98
CA LYS A 101 -3.32 9.99 -9.76
C LYS A 101 -4.11 11.22 -10.17
N LEU A 102 -5.10 11.06 -11.04
CA LEU A 102 -5.92 12.15 -11.57
C LEU A 102 -7.39 11.92 -11.26
N GLY A 103 -7.99 12.82 -10.47
CA GLY A 103 -9.42 12.78 -10.16
C GLY A 103 -10.27 13.05 -11.40
N LEU A 104 -11.07 12.06 -11.80
CA LEU A 104 -11.93 12.15 -12.99
C LEU A 104 -13.31 12.73 -12.66
N ASN A 105 -13.87 12.31 -11.53
CA ASN A 105 -15.17 12.72 -11.00
C ASN A 105 -15.15 12.57 -9.47
N PRO A 106 -16.24 12.87 -8.74
CA PRO A 106 -16.22 12.84 -7.28
C PRO A 106 -15.87 11.50 -6.64
N SER A 107 -15.98 10.37 -7.34
CA SER A 107 -15.77 9.02 -6.81
C SER A 107 -14.86 8.17 -7.69
N THR A 108 -14.05 8.77 -8.56
CA THR A 108 -13.19 8.03 -9.48
C THR A 108 -11.92 8.80 -9.79
N ASP A 109 -10.77 8.12 -9.69
CA ASP A 109 -9.49 8.57 -10.23
C ASP A 109 -8.86 7.52 -11.14
N VAL A 110 -8.00 7.99 -12.05
CA VAL A 110 -7.14 7.13 -12.86
C VAL A 110 -5.70 7.29 -12.37
N GLN A 111 -4.97 6.19 -12.36
CA GLN A 111 -3.61 6.13 -11.84
C GLN A 111 -2.64 5.56 -12.87
N PHE A 112 -1.41 6.07 -12.82
CA PHE A 112 -0.29 5.57 -13.63
C PHE A 112 0.87 5.28 -12.70
N VAL A 113 1.22 4.00 -12.58
CA VAL A 113 2.33 3.54 -11.74
C VAL A 113 3.48 3.09 -12.61
N PHE A 114 4.68 3.61 -12.33
CA PHE A 114 5.91 3.27 -13.03
C PHE A 114 7.13 3.62 -12.19
N GLN A 115 8.22 2.91 -12.43
CA GLN A 115 9.53 3.18 -11.87
C GLN A 115 10.39 3.83 -12.95
N ALA A 116 10.89 5.04 -12.70
CA ALA A 116 11.64 5.77 -13.72
C ALA A 116 12.98 5.11 -14.07
N PHE A 117 13.60 4.47 -13.07
CA PHE A 117 14.82 3.68 -13.23
C PHE A 117 14.91 2.62 -12.14
N THR A 118 15.15 1.39 -12.55
CA THR A 118 15.43 0.25 -11.68
C THR A 118 16.74 -0.39 -12.15
N GLU A 119 17.61 -0.74 -11.22
CA GLU A 119 18.76 -1.62 -11.44
C GLU A 119 18.59 -2.83 -10.54
N GLU A 120 18.55 -4.02 -11.12
CA GLU A 120 18.49 -5.29 -10.40
C GLU A 120 19.75 -6.08 -10.69
N LYS A 121 20.41 -6.52 -9.62
CA LYS A 121 21.62 -7.31 -9.67
C LYS A 121 21.39 -8.67 -9.03
N THR A 122 21.49 -9.72 -9.83
CA THR A 122 21.44 -11.11 -9.39
C THR A 122 22.85 -11.67 -9.27
N THR A 123 23.17 -12.24 -8.11
CA THR A 123 24.46 -12.88 -7.86
C THR A 123 24.24 -14.34 -7.46
N VAL A 124 24.70 -15.27 -8.30
CA VAL A 124 24.59 -16.71 -8.06
C VAL A 124 25.96 -17.31 -7.73
N ALA A 125 26.04 -18.15 -6.70
CA ALA A 125 27.29 -18.74 -6.26
C ALA A 125 28.00 -19.54 -7.38
N GLY A 126 29.17 -19.06 -7.80
CA GLY A 126 29.97 -19.70 -8.85
C GLY A 126 29.59 -19.32 -10.28
N ALA A 127 28.63 -18.41 -10.47
CA ALA A 127 28.33 -17.76 -11.75
C ALA A 127 28.95 -16.35 -11.81
N SER A 128 28.83 -15.70 -12.97
CA SER A 128 29.08 -14.25 -13.07
C SER A 128 27.81 -13.50 -12.72
N ASP A 129 27.94 -12.37 -12.03
CA ASP A 129 26.83 -11.48 -11.71
C ASP A 129 26.05 -11.09 -12.97
N HIS A 130 24.73 -11.09 -12.85
CA HIS A 130 23.82 -10.60 -13.88
C HIS A 130 23.21 -9.28 -13.40
N THR A 131 23.10 -8.31 -14.31
CA THR A 131 22.51 -7.00 -13.99
C THR A 131 21.61 -6.58 -15.12
N VAL A 132 20.40 -6.19 -14.77
CA VAL A 132 19.43 -5.57 -15.68
C VAL A 132 19.08 -4.19 -15.13
N GLU A 133 18.92 -3.22 -16.03
CA GLU A 133 18.55 -1.86 -15.65
C GLU A 133 17.55 -1.28 -16.64
N GLY A 134 16.69 -0.36 -16.22
CA GLY A 134 15.77 0.30 -17.14
C GLY A 134 14.56 0.95 -16.49
N PHE A 135 13.68 1.47 -17.35
CA PHE A 135 12.36 1.98 -16.99
C PHE A 135 11.39 0.79 -16.87
N SER A 136 10.52 0.76 -15.87
CA SER A 136 9.62 -0.38 -15.65
C SER A 136 8.50 -0.48 -16.69
N ASP A 137 7.69 -1.53 -16.56
CA ASP A 137 6.36 -1.53 -17.14
C ASP A 137 5.46 -0.46 -16.51
N VAL A 138 4.44 -0.03 -17.24
CA VAL A 138 3.49 0.98 -16.77
C VAL A 138 2.19 0.31 -16.38
N GLN A 139 1.76 0.47 -15.13
CA GLN A 139 0.42 0.07 -14.73
C GLN A 139 -0.55 1.24 -14.89
N VAL A 140 -1.70 0.97 -15.51
CA VAL A 140 -2.84 1.89 -15.54
C VAL A 140 -3.94 1.31 -14.65
N ARG A 141 -4.34 2.08 -13.64
CA ARG A 141 -5.34 1.66 -12.64
C ARG A 141 -6.54 2.60 -12.66
N LEU A 142 -7.73 2.08 -12.42
CA LEU A 142 -8.94 2.90 -12.31
C LEU A 142 -9.58 2.69 -10.95
N LYS A 143 -9.38 3.63 -10.02
CA LYS A 143 -9.99 3.56 -8.69
C LYS A 143 -11.41 4.08 -8.73
N VAL A 144 -12.36 3.29 -8.26
CA VAL A 144 -13.76 3.68 -8.09
C VAL A 144 -14.13 3.49 -6.62
N ASN A 145 -14.41 4.60 -5.92
CA ASN A 145 -15.01 4.53 -4.60
C ASN A 145 -16.49 4.17 -4.72
N LEU A 146 -16.92 3.18 -3.94
CA LEU A 146 -18.31 2.71 -3.88
C LEU A 146 -19.11 3.44 -2.79
N TRP A 147 -18.47 3.74 -1.67
CA TRP A 147 -19.02 4.59 -0.60
C TRP A 147 -17.92 5.10 0.33
N GLY A 148 -18.28 6.09 1.17
CA GLY A 148 -17.42 6.60 2.23
C GLY A 148 -16.34 7.57 1.74
N ASN A 149 -16.40 8.00 0.47
CA ASN A 149 -15.38 8.88 -0.10
C ASN A 149 -15.30 10.23 0.63
N ASP A 150 -16.46 10.77 1.04
CA ASP A 150 -16.56 12.06 1.73
C ASP A 150 -16.95 11.92 3.21
N GLY A 151 -16.89 10.71 3.78
CA GLY A 151 -17.36 10.45 5.14
C GLY A 151 -18.86 10.69 5.30
N GLU A 152 -19.65 10.31 4.30
CA GLU A 152 -21.07 10.61 4.22
C GLU A 152 -21.83 10.03 5.43
N PRO A 153 -22.81 10.75 6.01
CA PRO A 153 -23.57 10.27 7.17
C PRO A 153 -24.31 8.95 6.93
N ASP A 154 -24.68 8.69 5.67
CA ASP A 154 -25.43 7.51 5.26
C ASP A 154 -24.52 6.34 4.83
N ALA A 155 -23.19 6.53 4.84
CA ALA A 155 -22.24 5.47 4.53
C ALA A 155 -22.38 4.32 5.55
N PRO A 156 -22.26 3.05 5.11
CA PRO A 156 -22.21 1.92 6.02
C PRO A 156 -21.16 2.14 7.13
N THR A 157 -21.54 1.77 8.35
CA THR A 157 -20.65 1.80 9.51
C THR A 157 -20.38 0.38 9.99
N LEU A 158 -19.19 0.16 10.54
CA LEU A 158 -18.82 -1.08 11.20
C LEU A 158 -18.40 -0.77 12.64
N LEU A 159 -19.05 -1.45 13.59
CA LEU A 159 -18.93 -1.18 15.04
C LEU A 159 -19.11 0.31 15.42
N GLY A 160 -19.93 1.05 14.66
CA GLY A 160 -20.20 2.47 14.91
C GLY A 160 -19.15 3.44 14.35
N ALA A 161 -18.17 2.94 13.61
CA ALA A 161 -17.13 3.71 12.93
C ALA A 161 -17.36 3.75 11.41
N ALA A 162 -16.96 4.85 10.76
CA ALA A 162 -17.19 5.07 9.35
C ALA A 162 -16.35 4.11 8.50
N THR A 163 -16.91 3.67 7.37
CA THR A 163 -16.18 2.82 6.42
C THR A 163 -16.20 3.44 5.03
N ALA A 164 -15.15 3.16 4.27
CA ALA A 164 -15.07 3.45 2.85
C ALA A 164 -14.66 2.19 2.11
N VAL A 165 -15.23 1.96 0.93
CA VAL A 165 -14.84 0.83 0.08
C VAL A 165 -14.66 1.30 -1.34
N GLY A 166 -13.64 0.73 -1.99
CA GLY A 166 -13.35 0.97 -3.38
C GLY A 166 -13.00 -0.33 -4.10
N VAL A 167 -13.05 -0.26 -5.42
CA VAL A 167 -12.51 -1.27 -6.32
C VAL A 167 -11.59 -0.60 -7.32
N MET A 168 -10.54 -1.30 -7.72
CA MET A 168 -9.53 -0.77 -8.63
C MET A 168 -9.03 -1.88 -9.56
N PRO A 169 -9.69 -2.07 -10.73
CA PRO A 169 -9.09 -2.85 -11.80
C PRO A 169 -7.84 -2.15 -12.33
N PHE A 170 -6.87 -2.94 -12.79
CA PHE A 170 -5.66 -2.43 -13.41
C PHE A 170 -5.19 -3.29 -14.57
N VAL A 171 -4.30 -2.71 -15.38
CA VAL A 171 -3.56 -3.39 -16.43
C VAL A 171 -2.10 -2.93 -16.41
N LYS A 172 -1.17 -3.87 -16.47
CA LYS A 172 0.25 -3.64 -16.70
C LYS A 172 0.54 -3.67 -18.20
N ILE A 173 1.22 -2.65 -18.70
CA ILE A 173 1.55 -2.50 -20.11
C ILE A 173 3.07 -2.63 -20.26
N PRO A 174 3.55 -3.63 -21.03
CA PRO A 174 4.98 -3.86 -21.17
C PRO A 174 5.65 -2.73 -21.95
N THR A 175 6.80 -2.25 -21.46
CA THR A 175 7.59 -1.21 -22.12
C THR A 175 8.71 -1.76 -22.99
N GLY A 176 9.05 -3.05 -22.85
CA GLY A 176 10.10 -3.72 -23.62
C GLY A 176 11.53 -3.28 -23.27
N THR A 177 11.71 -2.77 -22.05
CA THR A 177 13.04 -2.56 -21.47
C THR A 177 13.59 -3.88 -20.92
N SER A 178 14.85 -3.88 -20.48
CA SER A 178 15.46 -5.08 -19.87
C SER A 178 14.89 -5.46 -18.50
N VAL A 179 14.10 -4.59 -17.86
CA VAL A 179 13.38 -4.89 -16.61
C VAL A 179 11.91 -5.22 -16.86
N SER A 180 11.45 -5.16 -18.12
CA SER A 180 10.11 -5.56 -18.54
C SER A 180 10.07 -7.08 -18.71
N ASN A 181 8.94 -7.70 -18.37
CA ASN A 181 8.70 -9.10 -18.72
C ASN A 181 8.01 -9.25 -20.08
N ASP A 182 7.84 -8.17 -20.87
CA ASP A 182 7.23 -8.20 -22.21
C ASP A 182 5.76 -8.68 -22.29
N HIS A 183 5.10 -8.88 -21.15
CA HIS A 183 3.75 -9.43 -21.06
C HIS A 183 2.73 -8.44 -20.46
N VAL A 184 1.47 -8.57 -20.89
CA VAL A 184 0.35 -7.77 -20.39
C VAL A 184 -0.29 -8.51 -19.23
N GLU A 185 -0.23 -7.92 -18.06
CA GLU A 185 -0.84 -8.49 -16.85
C GLU A 185 -1.94 -7.56 -16.33
N GLY A 186 -2.68 -8.02 -15.35
CA GLY A 186 -3.68 -7.18 -14.71
C GLY A 186 -4.49 -7.93 -13.69
N GLY A 187 -5.26 -7.17 -12.93
CA GLY A 187 -5.99 -7.71 -11.80
C GLY A 187 -7.12 -6.81 -11.34
N LEU A 188 -7.65 -7.16 -10.18
CA LEU A 188 -8.68 -6.40 -9.50
C LEU A 188 -8.36 -6.30 -8.02
N ILE A 189 -8.28 -5.05 -7.55
CA ILE A 189 -8.07 -4.72 -6.16
C ILE A 189 -9.41 -4.33 -5.53
N ALA A 190 -9.69 -4.81 -4.33
CA ALA A 190 -10.81 -4.39 -3.49
C ALA A 190 -10.29 -3.91 -2.13
N MET A 191 -10.70 -2.70 -1.75
CA MET A 191 -10.14 -1.99 -0.59
C MET A 191 -11.25 -1.66 0.40
N LEU A 192 -10.95 -1.78 1.70
CA LEU A 192 -11.78 -1.35 2.81
C LEU A 192 -10.96 -0.44 3.73
N GLY A 193 -11.41 0.81 3.87
CA GLY A 193 -10.95 1.74 4.89
C GLY A 193 -11.94 1.79 6.05
N TRP A 194 -11.42 1.85 7.26
CA TRP A 194 -12.21 1.88 8.48
C TRP A 194 -11.64 2.91 9.45
N ASP A 195 -12.34 4.03 9.60
CA ASP A 195 -11.97 5.15 10.46
C ASP A 195 -12.46 4.90 11.90
N LEU A 196 -11.52 4.62 12.81
CA LEU A 196 -11.79 4.33 14.22
C LEU A 196 -11.73 5.59 15.11
N GLY A 197 -11.76 6.78 14.51
CA GLY A 197 -11.71 8.08 15.18
C GLY A 197 -10.38 8.79 14.98
N GLU A 198 -10.15 9.85 15.77
CA GLU A 198 -9.06 10.82 15.56
C GLU A 198 -7.62 10.27 15.62
N THR A 199 -7.41 9.02 16.03
CA THR A 199 -6.06 8.49 16.26
C THR A 199 -5.76 7.23 15.48
N TRP A 200 -6.77 6.48 15.03
CA TRP A 200 -6.56 5.14 14.49
C TRP A 200 -7.36 4.97 13.20
N GLY A 201 -6.68 4.52 12.16
CA GLY A 201 -7.30 4.04 10.92
C GLY A 201 -6.90 2.60 10.67
N LEU A 202 -7.83 1.82 10.11
CA LEU A 202 -7.52 0.50 9.57
C LEU A 202 -7.75 0.48 8.06
N GLY A 203 -6.85 -0.17 7.35
CA GLY A 203 -6.98 -0.48 5.93
C GLY A 203 -6.91 -1.99 5.73
N PHE A 204 -7.71 -2.49 4.79
CA PHE A 204 -7.66 -3.87 4.33
C PHE A 204 -7.76 -3.89 2.82
N MET A 205 -7.01 -4.78 2.20
CA MET A 205 -7.06 -4.98 0.76
C MET A 205 -7.04 -6.47 0.44
N VAL A 206 -7.74 -6.82 -0.64
CA VAL A 206 -7.54 -8.08 -1.35
C VAL A 206 -7.36 -7.76 -2.82
N GLU A 207 -6.47 -8.47 -3.47
CA GLU A 207 -6.09 -8.28 -4.87
C GLU A 207 -5.90 -9.66 -5.52
N GLY A 208 -6.21 -9.71 -6.81
CA GLY A 208 -6.20 -10.94 -7.58
C GLY A 208 -5.74 -10.64 -8.99
N ASP A 209 -4.64 -11.26 -9.38
CA ASP A 209 -3.83 -10.87 -10.53
C ASP A 209 -3.65 -12.05 -11.47
N ALA A 210 -3.69 -11.78 -12.77
CA ALA A 210 -3.23 -12.70 -13.79
C ALA A 210 -1.81 -12.29 -14.18
N VAL A 211 -0.82 -13.08 -13.75
CA VAL A 211 0.62 -12.88 -13.96
C VAL A 211 1.15 -13.89 -14.97
N TYR A 212 2.06 -13.49 -15.85
CA TYR A 212 2.61 -14.41 -16.85
C TYR A 212 3.81 -15.16 -16.27
N ASP A 213 3.81 -16.49 -16.37
CA ASP A 213 4.94 -17.34 -16.00
C ASP A 213 5.78 -17.68 -17.25
N ASP A 214 7.07 -17.32 -17.21
CA ASP A 214 8.03 -17.59 -18.27
C ASP A 214 8.46 -19.07 -18.33
N ASP A 215 8.38 -19.80 -17.20
CA ASP A 215 8.79 -21.20 -17.12
C ASP A 215 7.78 -22.13 -17.79
N ASP A 216 6.49 -21.87 -17.63
CA ASP A 216 5.41 -22.66 -18.24
C ASP A 216 4.80 -22.06 -19.52
N GLY A 217 4.95 -20.74 -19.72
CA GLY A 217 4.43 -19.98 -20.86
C GLY A 217 2.91 -19.75 -20.84
N ASP A 218 2.29 -19.73 -19.67
CA ASP A 218 0.88 -19.45 -19.41
C ASP A 218 0.70 -18.35 -18.35
N TYR A 219 -0.55 -18.06 -17.96
CA TYR A 219 -0.86 -17.15 -16.86
C TYR A 219 -1.20 -17.91 -15.59
N ASP A 220 -0.53 -17.53 -14.50
CA ASP A 220 -0.87 -17.90 -13.13
C ASP A 220 -1.73 -16.84 -12.46
N PHE A 221 -2.36 -17.24 -11.35
CA PHE A 221 -3.15 -16.36 -10.53
C PHE A 221 -2.45 -16.08 -9.20
N GLU A 222 -2.13 -14.82 -8.96
CA GLU A 222 -1.62 -14.36 -7.67
C GLU A 222 -2.75 -13.73 -6.86
N PHE A 223 -2.75 -13.98 -5.55
CA PHE A 223 -3.68 -13.40 -4.59
C PHE A 223 -2.90 -12.68 -3.48
N VAL A 224 -3.13 -11.38 -3.39
CA VAL A 224 -2.53 -10.53 -2.35
C VAL A 224 -3.60 -10.14 -1.34
N HIS A 225 -3.25 -10.12 -0.06
CA HIS A 225 -4.09 -9.55 0.97
C HIS A 225 -3.29 -8.80 2.02
N THR A 226 -3.84 -7.67 2.48
CA THR A 226 -3.16 -6.81 3.45
C THR A 226 -4.08 -6.39 4.59
N ALA A 227 -3.44 -6.03 5.70
CA ALA A 227 -4.09 -5.36 6.81
C ALA A 227 -3.12 -4.35 7.42
N VAL A 228 -3.48 -3.07 7.39
CA VAL A 228 -2.69 -1.98 7.94
C VAL A 228 -3.42 -1.29 9.09
N ILE A 229 -2.66 -0.89 10.10
CA ILE A 229 -3.08 0.04 11.13
C ILE A 229 -2.23 1.30 11.04
N GLY A 230 -2.88 2.44 10.80
CA GLY A 230 -2.28 3.76 10.85
C GLY A 230 -2.66 4.48 12.14
N PHE A 231 -1.74 5.26 12.70
CA PHE A 231 -2.02 6.06 13.88
C PHE A 231 -1.20 7.34 13.99
N ASP A 232 -1.84 8.35 14.58
CA ASP A 232 -1.21 9.64 14.89
C ASP A 232 -0.28 9.51 16.10
N VAL A 233 0.97 9.93 15.94
CA VAL A 233 1.98 9.88 17.00
C VAL A 233 2.00 11.20 17.78
N VAL A 234 2.30 12.31 17.08
CA VAL A 234 2.34 13.65 17.68
C VAL A 234 2.37 14.74 16.62
N GLY A 235 1.46 15.72 16.72
CA GLY A 235 1.39 16.82 15.75
C GLY A 235 1.21 16.27 14.34
N PRO A 236 2.07 16.63 13.36
CA PRO A 236 1.98 16.12 11.99
C PRO A 236 2.68 14.76 11.76
N LEU A 237 3.20 14.12 12.82
CA LEU A 237 3.89 12.82 12.73
C LEU A 237 2.88 11.67 12.91
N GLY A 238 2.76 10.82 11.90
CA GLY A 238 2.02 9.57 11.91
C GLY A 238 2.94 8.36 11.80
N ALA A 239 2.40 7.17 12.05
CA ALA A 239 3.07 5.89 11.89
C ALA A 239 2.09 4.82 11.41
N TYR A 240 2.60 3.75 10.83
CA TYR A 240 1.80 2.60 10.46
C TYR A 240 2.52 1.27 10.73
N LEU A 241 1.73 0.22 10.82
CA LEU A 241 2.19 -1.17 10.82
C LEU A 241 1.24 -1.98 9.93
N GLU A 242 1.81 -2.78 9.05
CA GLU A 242 1.09 -3.53 8.03
C GLU A 242 1.54 -4.98 7.99
N TYR A 243 0.59 -5.86 7.73
CA TYR A 243 0.83 -7.23 7.31
C TYR A 243 0.44 -7.41 5.84
N ILE A 244 1.29 -8.10 5.08
CA ILE A 244 1.08 -8.43 3.67
C ILE A 244 1.21 -9.96 3.52
N GLY A 245 0.31 -10.56 2.76
CA GLY A 245 0.36 -11.97 2.38
C GLY A 245 0.19 -12.11 0.88
N ILE A 246 1.09 -12.86 0.25
CA ILE A 246 1.05 -13.16 -1.19
C ILE A 246 0.93 -14.67 -1.36
N LEU A 247 0.02 -15.10 -2.23
CA LEU A 247 -0.25 -16.49 -2.57
C LEU A 247 -0.31 -16.64 -4.09
N SER A 248 0.55 -17.46 -4.67
CA SER A 248 0.50 -17.84 -6.08
C SER A 248 -0.22 -19.18 -6.29
N THR A 249 -0.81 -19.39 -7.46
CA THR A 249 -1.32 -20.70 -7.89
C THR A 249 -0.23 -21.63 -8.40
N ASP A 250 0.96 -21.11 -8.71
CA ASP A 250 2.10 -21.95 -9.02
C ASP A 250 2.42 -22.82 -7.79
N SER A 251 2.50 -24.12 -8.04
CA SER A 251 2.88 -25.10 -7.04
C SER A 251 4.34 -25.01 -6.57
N ALA A 252 5.18 -24.28 -7.31
CA ALA A 252 6.56 -23.98 -6.91
C ALA A 252 6.61 -22.90 -5.81
N ASP A 253 5.60 -22.03 -5.76
CA ASP A 253 5.59 -20.88 -4.86
C ASP A 253 5.02 -21.22 -3.48
N GLU A 254 5.72 -20.74 -2.46
CA GLU A 254 5.25 -20.77 -1.08
C GLU A 254 4.52 -19.45 -0.75
N TYR A 255 3.60 -19.50 0.23
CA TYR A 255 2.94 -18.30 0.72
C TYR A 255 3.96 -17.35 1.34
N GLN A 256 3.97 -16.08 0.89
CA GLN A 256 4.97 -15.08 1.28
C GLN A 256 4.40 -14.10 2.32
N PRO A 257 4.77 -14.23 3.60
CA PRO A 257 4.35 -13.31 4.64
C PRO A 257 5.35 -12.16 4.84
N LEU A 258 4.87 -10.92 4.80
CA LEU A 258 5.69 -9.73 5.08
C LEU A 258 5.07 -8.85 6.17
N ILE A 259 5.91 -8.09 6.87
CA ILE A 259 5.49 -6.96 7.71
C ILE A 259 6.12 -5.69 7.17
N SER A 260 5.32 -4.62 7.05
CA SER A 260 5.82 -3.27 6.77
C SER A 260 5.52 -2.32 7.91
N GLY A 261 6.39 -1.34 8.12
CA GLY A 261 6.16 -0.27 9.07
C GLY A 261 7.00 0.96 8.74
N GLY A 262 6.49 2.11 9.14
CA GLY A 262 7.13 3.37 8.80
C GLY A 262 6.49 4.58 9.47
N LEU A 263 6.96 5.75 9.07
CA LEU A 263 6.57 7.04 9.60
C LEU A 263 6.14 7.97 8.48
N THR A 264 5.16 8.82 8.74
CA THR A 264 4.70 9.89 7.86
C THR A 264 4.82 11.25 8.54
N TYR A 265 5.11 12.29 7.77
CA TYR A 265 5.23 13.66 8.27
C TYR A 265 4.52 14.65 7.35
N ALA A 266 3.38 15.16 7.80
CA ALA A 266 2.56 16.11 7.02
C ALA A 266 3.13 17.54 7.06
N LEU A 267 3.55 18.06 5.92
CA LEU A 267 3.91 19.46 5.69
C LEU A 267 2.73 20.25 5.12
N GLY A 268 1.62 20.25 5.86
CA GLY A 268 0.37 20.88 5.47
C GLY A 268 -0.65 19.91 4.86
N PRO A 269 -1.76 20.42 4.31
CA PRO A 269 -2.87 19.58 3.86
C PRO A 269 -2.62 18.81 2.57
N ASP A 270 -1.56 19.15 1.81
CA ASP A 270 -1.34 18.67 0.44
C ASP A 270 0.10 18.16 0.22
N LEU A 271 0.87 17.91 1.29
CA LEU A 271 2.24 17.41 1.21
C LEU A 271 2.57 16.54 2.43
N VAL A 272 2.98 15.29 2.20
CA VAL A 272 3.39 14.33 3.22
C VAL A 272 4.72 13.71 2.81
N PHE A 273 5.66 13.62 3.74
CA PHE A 273 6.88 12.82 3.57
C PHE A 273 6.72 11.49 4.28
N ASP A 274 7.37 10.45 3.76
CA ASP A 274 7.32 9.12 4.35
C ASP A 274 8.68 8.41 4.29
N ILE A 275 8.88 7.52 5.25
CA ILE A 275 9.98 6.57 5.30
C ILE A 275 9.46 5.26 5.87
N GLY A 276 9.83 4.15 5.27
CA GLY A 276 9.36 2.84 5.69
C GLY A 276 10.34 1.73 5.38
N MET A 277 10.00 0.56 5.91
CA MET A 277 10.66 -0.70 5.60
C MET A 277 9.63 -1.81 5.48
N ARG A 278 9.99 -2.85 4.75
CA ARG A 278 9.28 -4.13 4.66
C ARG A 278 10.27 -5.25 4.98
N VAL A 279 9.82 -6.29 5.66
CA VAL A 279 10.65 -7.42 6.07
C VAL A 279 9.85 -8.70 5.88
N GLY A 280 10.43 -9.68 5.19
CA GLY A 280 9.91 -11.04 5.09
C GLY A 280 9.91 -11.75 6.45
N LEU A 281 8.84 -12.51 6.75
CA LEU A 281 8.74 -13.27 7.99
C LEU A 281 9.33 -14.69 7.89
N ASP A 282 9.58 -15.17 6.67
CA ASP A 282 10.28 -16.42 6.36
C ASP A 282 11.01 -16.32 5.01
N GLN A 283 11.62 -17.42 4.57
CA GLN A 283 12.49 -17.48 3.38
C GLN A 283 11.74 -17.46 2.04
N SER A 284 10.41 -17.50 2.06
CA SER A 284 9.62 -17.41 0.83
C SER A 284 9.40 -15.97 0.36
N ALA A 285 9.61 -15.01 1.25
CA ALA A 285 9.41 -13.59 1.00
C ALA A 285 10.76 -12.87 0.98
N GLU A 286 10.82 -11.74 0.26
CA GLU A 286 11.97 -10.84 0.26
C GLU A 286 12.45 -10.52 1.69
N ASP A 287 13.76 -10.65 1.92
CA ASP A 287 14.35 -10.42 3.24
C ASP A 287 14.07 -9.01 3.77
N VAL A 288 14.36 -7.97 2.98
CA VAL A 288 14.17 -6.58 3.40
C VAL A 288 14.00 -5.61 2.23
N ALA A 289 13.06 -4.69 2.38
CA ALA A 289 12.95 -3.49 1.56
C ALA A 289 12.99 -2.23 2.43
N ALA A 290 13.55 -1.14 1.91
CA ALA A 290 13.57 0.16 2.57
C ALA A 290 13.37 1.29 1.57
N PHE A 291 12.50 2.24 1.93
CA PHE A 291 12.09 3.29 1.00
C PHE A 291 11.88 4.62 1.70
N VAL A 292 12.02 5.70 0.92
CA VAL A 292 11.75 7.06 1.34
C VAL A 292 11.04 7.81 0.22
N GLY A 293 9.96 8.49 0.57
CA GLY A 293 9.08 9.08 -0.40
C GLY A 293 8.41 10.37 0.05
N LEU A 294 7.54 10.84 -0.83
CA LEU A 294 6.56 11.86 -0.53
C LEU A 294 5.29 11.66 -1.34
N THR A 295 4.21 12.26 -0.84
CA THR A 295 2.98 12.49 -1.58
C THR A 295 2.70 13.98 -1.62
N PHE A 296 2.32 14.51 -2.80
CA PHE A 296 1.80 15.86 -2.90
C PHE A 296 0.57 15.94 -3.82
N ARG A 297 -0.29 16.92 -3.56
CA ARG A 297 -1.52 17.15 -4.33
C ARG A 297 -1.62 18.60 -4.81
N TYR A 298 -2.11 18.79 -6.03
CA TYR A 298 -2.32 20.09 -6.69
C TYR A 298 -3.69 20.15 -7.37
#